data_AF-A0A1C4S3Z2-F1
#
_entry.id   AF-A0A1C4S3Z2-F1
#
_cell.length_a   1.000
_cell.length_b   1.000
_cell.length_c   1.000
_cell.angle_alpha   90.00
_cell.angle_beta   90.00
_cell.angle_gamma   90.00
#
_symmetry.space_group_name_H-M   'P 1'
#
loop_
_entity.id
_entity.type
_entity.pdbx_description
1 polymer ?
#
loop_
_entity_poly.entity_id
_entity_poly.type
_entity_poly.pdbx_seq_one_letter_code
_entity_poly.pdbx_strand_id
1 'polypeptide(L)'
;MTSHASPGYDVIVLAGGAARRLGGADKPGLLVGGRPLLDRVLTACADARTTVVVADPRPTVRPVRWAREEPPGGGPLAALGAGLRHVTAAETVVLSADLPFLEPATVAALLTALRAPGPAGSDGALLTDAEGRDQPLVAAYRTAALRRGLTALADAAPPGDPAPLAGLPLRKLTSTLHLTRVPDAVAAFDCDTWDDIATARARIREHGHVLDEWITAAKDELGLDLDVDTGVLLDLARDAAHGVARPAAPLTTFLVGYAAARAGGGPEAVAEAARKATALALRWAAEDDTAADGNPGTSGSSGSSGDSNSSAAPGTSGPEQTSAAPGAEAAPATPGTPQAAPAPGESAPAPDKPAPDAG
;
A
#
# COMPACT_ATOMS: atom_id res chain seq x y z
N MET A 1 -21.96 26.95 -16.45
CA MET A 1 -21.22 25.69 -16.59
C MET A 1 -21.91 24.64 -15.74
N THR A 2 -22.76 23.82 -16.35
CA THR A 2 -23.41 22.69 -15.68
C THR A 2 -22.36 21.65 -15.39
N SER A 3 -21.91 21.56 -14.14
CA SER A 3 -21.13 20.42 -13.66
C SER A 3 -22.00 19.18 -13.86
N HIS A 4 -21.68 18.37 -14.85
CA HIS A 4 -22.24 17.02 -14.95
C HIS A 4 -21.67 16.26 -13.75
N ALA A 5 -22.43 16.22 -12.65
CA ALA A 5 -22.17 15.30 -11.56
C ALA A 5 -22.10 13.91 -12.20
N SER A 6 -20.89 13.34 -12.27
CA SER A 6 -20.72 11.96 -12.70
C SER A 6 -21.70 11.09 -11.91
N PRO A 7 -22.46 10.19 -12.57
CA PRO A 7 -23.37 9.31 -11.85
C PRO A 7 -22.57 8.58 -10.76
N GLY A 8 -23.00 8.73 -9.51
CA GLY A 8 -22.31 8.09 -8.39
C GLY A 8 -22.44 6.57 -8.47
N TYR A 9 -21.45 5.86 -7.95
CA TYR A 9 -21.36 4.41 -7.91
C TYR A 9 -21.60 3.87 -6.49
N ASP A 10 -21.96 2.59 -6.38
CA ASP A 10 -21.95 1.85 -5.11
C ASP A 10 -20.79 0.84 -5.12
N VAL A 11 -20.31 0.43 -3.95
CA VAL A 11 -19.24 -0.57 -3.81
C VAL A 11 -19.68 -1.77 -2.99
N ILE A 12 -19.23 -2.96 -3.41
CA ILE A 12 -19.35 -4.21 -2.69
C ILE A 12 -17.94 -4.72 -2.40
N VAL A 13 -17.59 -4.84 -1.13
CA VAL A 13 -16.32 -5.44 -0.69
C VAL A 13 -16.61 -6.84 -0.16
N LEU A 14 -16.02 -7.85 -0.80
CA LEU A 14 -16.09 -9.24 -0.34
C LEU A 14 -14.95 -9.47 0.65
N ALA A 15 -15.30 -9.50 1.93
CA ALA A 15 -14.36 -9.70 3.04
C ALA A 15 -14.51 -11.09 3.69
N GLY A 16 -15.25 -11.99 3.05
CA GLY A 16 -15.46 -13.36 3.49
C GLY A 16 -14.39 -14.31 2.95
N GLY A 17 -14.04 -15.32 3.75
CA GLY A 17 -13.12 -16.38 3.35
C GLY A 17 -12.53 -17.08 4.56
N ALA A 18 -12.35 -18.39 4.49
CA ALA A 18 -11.85 -19.17 5.63
C ALA A 18 -10.35 -18.97 5.93
N ALA A 19 -9.66 -18.12 5.16
CA ALA A 19 -8.23 -17.80 5.32
C ALA A 19 -7.35 -19.04 5.59
N ARG A 20 -7.65 -20.16 4.91
CA ARG A 20 -7.06 -21.48 5.24
C ARG A 20 -5.54 -21.46 5.14
N ARG A 21 -5.00 -20.72 4.17
CA ARG A 21 -3.55 -20.55 3.93
C ARG A 21 -2.86 -19.65 4.96
N LEU A 22 -3.63 -18.87 5.71
CA LEU A 22 -3.17 -18.01 6.80
C LEU A 22 -3.45 -18.64 8.18
N GLY A 23 -3.72 -19.95 8.24
CA GLY A 23 -3.98 -20.65 9.49
C GLY A 23 -5.32 -20.28 10.15
N GLY A 24 -6.29 -19.79 9.36
CA GLY A 24 -7.58 -19.31 9.89
C GLY A 24 -7.54 -17.90 10.47
N ALA A 25 -6.45 -17.15 10.23
CA ALA A 25 -6.35 -15.77 10.65
C ALA A 25 -7.44 -14.90 10.01
N ASP A 26 -7.82 -13.85 10.73
CA ASP A 26 -8.77 -12.86 10.26
C ASP A 26 -8.16 -11.95 9.17
N LYS A 27 -8.16 -12.43 7.93
CA LYS A 27 -7.48 -11.80 6.78
C LYS A 27 -7.81 -10.31 6.60
N PRO A 28 -9.08 -9.86 6.60
CA PRO A 28 -9.40 -8.44 6.42
C PRO A 28 -8.86 -7.54 7.56
N GLY A 29 -8.59 -8.12 8.73
CA GLY A 29 -8.01 -7.43 9.89
C GLY A 29 -6.48 -7.42 9.92
N LEU A 30 -5.80 -8.10 8.99
CA LEU A 30 -4.33 -8.11 8.96
C LEU A 30 -3.78 -6.73 8.62
N LEU A 31 -2.72 -6.35 9.32
CA LEU A 31 -2.09 -5.04 9.17
C LEU A 31 -1.00 -5.06 8.10
N VAL A 32 -1.09 -4.11 7.17
CA VAL A 32 -0.01 -3.74 6.25
C VAL A 32 0.19 -2.24 6.39
N GLY A 33 1.41 -1.77 6.64
CA GLY A 33 1.70 -0.35 6.93
C GLY A 33 0.86 0.22 8.08
N GLY A 34 0.66 -0.56 9.16
CA GLY A 34 -0.11 -0.13 10.34
C GLY A 34 -1.64 -0.08 10.17
N ARG A 35 -2.17 -0.34 8.97
CA ARG A 35 -3.61 -0.25 8.67
C ARG A 35 -4.20 -1.62 8.32
N PRO A 36 -5.42 -1.95 8.77
CA PRO A 36 -6.13 -3.16 8.33
C PRO A 36 -6.33 -3.16 6.81
N LEU A 37 -6.19 -4.34 6.18
CA LEU A 37 -6.41 -4.51 4.74
C LEU A 37 -7.79 -4.03 4.30
N LEU A 38 -8.84 -4.38 5.05
CA LEU A 38 -10.20 -3.90 4.77
C LEU A 38 -10.26 -2.38 4.75
N ASP A 39 -9.66 -1.72 5.74
CA ASP A 39 -9.71 -0.26 5.86
C ASP A 39 -8.97 0.45 4.73
N ARG A 40 -7.93 -0.16 4.15
CA ARG A 40 -7.28 0.36 2.93
C ARG A 40 -8.26 0.38 1.75
N VAL A 41 -8.95 -0.73 1.52
CA VAL A 41 -9.98 -0.84 0.47
C VAL A 41 -11.13 0.15 0.70
N LEU A 42 -11.57 0.30 1.94
CA LEU A 42 -12.64 1.23 2.30
C LEU A 42 -12.26 2.71 2.09
N THR A 43 -10.99 3.07 2.34
CA THR A 43 -10.45 4.41 2.05
C THR A 43 -10.35 4.67 0.56
N ALA A 44 -9.92 3.69 -0.24
CA ALA A 44 -9.85 3.83 -1.70
C ALA A 44 -11.22 4.15 -2.33
N CYS A 45 -12.31 3.79 -1.67
CA CYS A 45 -13.69 3.99 -2.13
C CYS A 45 -14.45 5.08 -1.35
N ALA A 46 -13.74 6.05 -0.75
CA ALA A 46 -14.34 7.06 0.13
C ALA A 46 -15.53 7.81 -0.48
N ASP A 47 -15.53 8.01 -1.80
CA ASP A 47 -16.55 8.72 -2.58
C ASP A 47 -17.74 7.83 -3.05
N ALA A 48 -17.72 6.53 -2.74
CA ALA A 48 -18.84 5.64 -3.02
C ALA A 48 -20.11 6.09 -2.26
N ARG A 49 -21.26 6.06 -2.96
CA ARG A 49 -22.57 6.44 -2.38
C ARG A 49 -23.00 5.46 -1.29
N THR A 50 -22.87 4.17 -1.57
CA THR A 50 -23.16 3.08 -0.64
C THR A 50 -21.97 2.13 -0.63
N THR A 51 -21.50 1.81 0.57
CA THR A 51 -20.46 0.81 0.78
C THR A 51 -21.05 -0.40 1.48
N VAL A 52 -21.02 -1.55 0.81
CA VAL A 52 -21.52 -2.82 1.34
C VAL A 52 -20.33 -3.74 1.58
N VAL A 53 -20.16 -4.25 2.79
CA VAL A 53 -19.15 -5.26 3.13
C VAL A 53 -19.85 -6.57 3.38
N VAL A 54 -19.44 -7.61 2.66
CA VAL A 54 -20.00 -8.96 2.79
C VAL A 54 -19.07 -9.81 3.67
N ALA A 55 -19.36 -9.84 4.97
CA ALA A 55 -18.64 -10.55 6.01
C ALA A 55 -19.37 -10.39 7.37
N ASP A 56 -18.85 -11.04 8.41
CA ASP A 56 -19.29 -10.78 9.79
C ASP A 56 -18.89 -9.34 10.22
N PRO A 57 -19.78 -8.59 10.90
CA PRO A 57 -19.53 -7.20 11.29
C PRO A 57 -18.31 -6.97 12.17
N ARG A 58 -17.64 -5.83 11.97
CA ARG A 58 -16.43 -5.40 12.73
C ARG A 58 -16.24 -3.88 12.72
N PRO A 59 -15.37 -3.34 13.58
CA PRO A 59 -14.91 -1.96 13.46
C PRO A 59 -14.29 -1.68 12.09
N THR A 60 -14.53 -0.49 11.55
CA THR A 60 -14.04 -0.04 10.24
C THR A 60 -13.78 1.47 10.31
N VAL A 61 -12.90 1.98 9.46
CA VAL A 61 -12.54 3.43 9.40
C VAL A 61 -13.69 4.35 8.98
N ARG A 62 -14.79 3.79 8.47
CA ARG A 62 -15.96 4.56 8.00
C ARG A 62 -17.24 3.72 8.08
N PRO A 63 -18.43 4.34 8.12
CA PRO A 63 -19.69 3.61 8.11
C PRO A 63 -19.85 2.73 6.86
N VAL A 64 -20.28 1.49 7.06
CA VAL A 64 -20.58 0.52 5.99
C VAL A 64 -21.91 -0.19 6.26
N ARG A 65 -22.52 -0.75 5.22
CA ARG A 65 -23.62 -1.71 5.33
C ARG A 65 -23.05 -3.11 5.35
N TRP A 66 -23.41 -3.90 6.36
CA TRP A 66 -23.03 -5.30 6.44
C TRP A 66 -24.04 -6.18 5.71
N ALA A 67 -23.54 -7.15 4.96
CA ALA A 67 -24.31 -8.21 4.34
C ALA A 67 -23.63 -9.55 4.57
N ARG A 68 -24.37 -10.64 4.38
CA ARG A 68 -23.86 -12.00 4.48
C ARG A 68 -24.53 -12.88 3.43
N GLU A 69 -23.77 -13.76 2.80
CA GLU A 69 -24.31 -14.84 1.99
C GLU A 69 -25.03 -15.88 2.84
N GLU A 70 -26.03 -16.53 2.23
CA GLU A 70 -26.78 -17.63 2.84
C GLU A 70 -26.69 -18.85 1.89
N PRO A 71 -26.22 -20.01 2.39
CA PRO A 71 -25.61 -20.23 3.70
C PRO A 71 -24.25 -19.52 3.84
N PRO A 72 -23.82 -19.20 5.08
CA PRO A 72 -22.49 -18.64 5.33
C PRO A 72 -21.39 -19.49 4.72
N GLY A 73 -20.42 -18.87 4.04
CA GLY A 73 -19.37 -19.59 3.33
C GLY A 73 -19.80 -20.16 1.98
N GLY A 74 -20.93 -19.70 1.43
CA GLY A 74 -21.42 -20.05 0.09
C GLY A 74 -20.51 -19.62 -1.07
N GLY A 75 -19.41 -18.93 -0.79
CA GLY A 75 -18.39 -18.54 -1.77
C GLY A 75 -18.65 -17.17 -2.42
N PRO A 76 -17.72 -16.71 -3.27
CA PRO A 76 -17.71 -15.33 -3.77
C PRO A 76 -18.93 -14.97 -4.62
N LEU A 77 -19.51 -15.93 -5.35
CA LEU A 77 -20.72 -15.67 -6.14
C LEU A 77 -21.94 -15.43 -5.26
N ALA A 78 -22.13 -16.26 -4.22
CA ALA A 78 -23.20 -16.07 -3.24
C ALA A 78 -23.01 -14.76 -2.45
N ALA A 79 -21.76 -14.44 -2.08
CA ALA A 79 -21.41 -13.19 -1.42
C ALA A 79 -21.71 -11.96 -2.29
N LEU A 80 -21.37 -12.00 -3.58
CA LEU A 80 -21.74 -10.96 -4.53
C LEU A 80 -23.27 -10.78 -4.63
N GLY A 81 -24.01 -11.90 -4.70
CA GLY A 81 -25.48 -11.87 -4.68
C GLY A 81 -26.05 -11.25 -3.41
N ALA A 82 -25.42 -11.50 -2.26
CA ALA A 82 -25.80 -10.87 -1.00
C ALA A 82 -25.56 -9.36 -0.98
N GLY A 83 -24.38 -8.92 -1.41
CA GLY A 83 -24.05 -7.50 -1.50
C GLY A 83 -24.97 -6.74 -2.47
N LEU A 84 -25.31 -7.34 -3.61
CA LEU A 84 -26.12 -6.72 -4.65
C LEU A 84 -27.56 -6.38 -4.24
N ARG A 85 -28.07 -6.98 -3.16
CA ARG A 85 -29.38 -6.62 -2.58
C ARG A 85 -29.39 -5.22 -1.96
N HIS A 86 -28.22 -4.67 -1.66
CA HIS A 86 -28.07 -3.39 -0.97
C HIS A 86 -27.61 -2.24 -1.87
N VAL A 87 -27.28 -2.53 -3.14
CA VAL A 87 -26.85 -1.49 -4.10
C VAL A 87 -28.01 -1.01 -4.98
N THR A 88 -27.97 0.25 -5.36
CA THR A 88 -28.99 0.93 -6.16
C THR A 88 -28.41 1.77 -7.30
N ALA A 89 -27.13 2.10 -7.26
CA ALA A 89 -26.44 2.76 -8.35
C ALA A 89 -26.49 1.93 -9.64
N ALA A 90 -26.32 2.59 -10.78
CA ALA A 90 -26.25 1.92 -12.09
C ALA A 90 -24.92 1.18 -12.31
N GLU A 91 -23.90 1.59 -11.56
CA GLU A 91 -22.55 1.06 -11.61
C GLU A 91 -22.17 0.56 -10.20
N THR A 92 -21.55 -0.61 -10.14
CA THR A 92 -21.11 -1.24 -8.90
C THR A 92 -19.65 -1.63 -9.02
N VAL A 93 -18.84 -1.14 -8.11
CA VAL A 93 -17.45 -1.57 -7.95
C VAL A 93 -17.43 -2.78 -7.01
N VAL A 94 -16.78 -3.86 -7.42
CA VAL A 94 -16.67 -5.12 -6.65
C VAL A 94 -15.20 -5.34 -6.33
N LEU A 95 -14.90 -5.45 -5.04
CA LEU A 95 -13.54 -5.49 -4.51
C LEU A 95 -13.35 -6.68 -3.56
N SER A 96 -12.19 -7.31 -3.60
CA SER A 96 -11.69 -8.14 -2.51
C SER A 96 -11.20 -7.25 -1.35
N ALA A 97 -11.20 -7.77 -0.12
CA ALA A 97 -10.83 -7.01 1.08
C ALA A 97 -9.33 -7.01 1.41
N ASP A 98 -8.51 -7.59 0.54
CA ASP A 98 -7.10 -7.93 0.77
C ASP A 98 -6.15 -7.27 -0.24
N LEU A 99 -6.54 -6.09 -0.72
CA LEU A 99 -5.84 -5.31 -1.74
C LEU A 99 -5.02 -4.18 -1.07
N PRO A 100 -3.77 -4.42 -0.63
CA PRO A 100 -2.98 -3.45 0.12
C PRO A 100 -2.63 -2.17 -0.66
N PHE A 101 -2.64 -2.23 -1.99
CA PHE A 101 -2.23 -1.14 -2.88
C PHE A 101 -3.38 -0.57 -3.72
N LEU A 102 -4.63 -0.86 -3.35
CA LEU A 102 -5.78 -0.26 -4.04
C LEU A 102 -5.85 1.24 -3.72
N GLU A 103 -5.92 2.06 -4.75
CA GLU A 103 -6.01 3.52 -4.64
C GLU A 103 -7.31 4.07 -5.27
N PRO A 104 -7.76 5.28 -4.87
CA PRO A 104 -8.89 5.95 -5.52
C PRO A 104 -8.71 6.13 -7.04
N ALA A 105 -7.46 6.33 -7.49
CA ALA A 105 -7.13 6.44 -8.90
C ALA A 105 -7.44 5.15 -9.68
N THR A 106 -7.18 3.99 -9.08
CA THR A 106 -7.53 2.69 -9.66
C THR A 106 -9.04 2.53 -9.83
N VAL A 107 -9.82 2.91 -8.82
CA VAL A 107 -11.29 2.88 -8.87
C VAL A 107 -11.83 3.81 -9.97
N ALA A 108 -11.28 5.02 -10.05
CA ALA A 108 -11.62 5.98 -11.10
C ALA A 108 -11.27 5.46 -12.51
N ALA A 109 -10.13 4.78 -12.66
CA ALA A 109 -9.72 4.17 -13.93
C ALA A 109 -10.68 3.06 -14.37
N LEU A 110 -11.09 2.18 -13.45
CA LEU A 110 -12.08 1.12 -13.72
C LEU A 110 -13.43 1.71 -14.16
N LEU A 111 -13.93 2.72 -13.45
CA LEU A 111 -15.18 3.41 -13.83
C LEU A 111 -15.05 4.12 -15.18
N THR A 112 -13.91 4.75 -15.45
CA THR A 112 -13.63 5.40 -16.74
C THR A 112 -13.64 4.38 -17.88
N ALA A 113 -12.97 3.24 -17.69
CA ALA A 113 -12.95 2.16 -18.68
C ALA A 113 -14.35 1.56 -18.92
N LEU A 114 -15.16 1.40 -17.86
CA LEU A 114 -16.54 0.93 -17.98
C LEU A 114 -17.44 1.89 -18.79
N ARG A 115 -17.21 3.19 -18.62
CA ARG A 115 -17.98 4.26 -19.28
C ARG A 115 -17.49 4.57 -20.69
N ALA A 116 -16.32 4.07 -21.08
CA ALA A 116 -15.76 4.29 -22.41
C ALA A 116 -16.72 3.75 -23.49
N PRO A 117 -17.00 4.51 -24.56
CA PRO A 117 -17.83 4.05 -25.65
C PRO A 117 -17.18 2.86 -26.36
N GLY A 118 -17.97 1.81 -26.63
CA GLY A 118 -17.52 0.63 -27.35
C GLY A 118 -18.62 0.08 -28.26
N PRO A 119 -18.27 -0.71 -29.30
CA PRO A 119 -19.21 -1.15 -30.34
C PRO A 119 -20.40 -1.97 -29.82
N ALA A 120 -20.20 -2.70 -28.71
CA ALA A 120 -21.22 -3.53 -28.06
C ALA A 120 -21.62 -3.02 -26.65
N GLY A 121 -21.02 -1.93 -26.19
CA GLY A 121 -21.01 -1.58 -24.76
C GLY A 121 -20.22 -2.58 -23.91
N SER A 122 -19.72 -2.15 -22.75
CA SER A 122 -19.04 -3.02 -21.79
C SER A 122 -19.96 -3.31 -20.59
N ASP A 123 -20.04 -4.58 -20.19
CA ASP A 123 -20.75 -5.00 -18.97
C ASP A 123 -19.92 -4.76 -17.71
N GLY A 124 -18.59 -4.70 -17.87
CA GLY A 124 -17.66 -4.49 -16.76
C GLY A 124 -16.24 -4.15 -17.22
N ALA A 125 -15.48 -3.47 -16.38
CA ALA A 125 -14.04 -3.31 -16.49
C ALA A 125 -13.38 -3.96 -15.28
N LEU A 126 -12.32 -4.74 -15.48
CA LEU A 126 -11.60 -5.43 -14.41
C LEU A 126 -10.10 -5.23 -14.54
N LEU A 127 -9.39 -5.32 -13.41
CA LEU A 127 -7.94 -5.31 -13.44
C LEU A 127 -7.38 -6.62 -13.97
N THR A 128 -6.18 -6.55 -14.56
CA THR A 128 -5.34 -7.73 -14.80
C THR A 128 -4.02 -7.61 -14.07
N ASP A 129 -3.54 -8.73 -13.54
CA ASP A 129 -2.22 -8.81 -12.91
C ASP A 129 -1.06 -8.80 -13.93
N ALA A 130 0.18 -8.91 -13.45
CA ALA A 130 1.38 -8.91 -14.30
C ALA A 130 1.40 -10.08 -15.29
N GLU A 131 0.76 -11.20 -14.96
CA GLU A 131 0.61 -12.37 -15.80
C GLU A 131 -0.58 -12.26 -16.78
N GLY A 132 -1.31 -11.15 -16.74
CA GLY A 132 -2.48 -10.89 -17.57
C GLY A 132 -3.72 -11.66 -17.12
N ARG A 133 -3.74 -12.20 -15.90
CA ARG A 133 -4.91 -12.89 -15.35
C ARG A 133 -5.96 -11.89 -14.91
N ASP A 134 -7.21 -12.19 -15.27
CA ASP A 134 -8.37 -11.37 -14.92
C ASP A 134 -8.61 -11.40 -13.40
N GLN A 135 -8.79 -10.23 -12.79
CA GLN A 135 -9.15 -10.03 -11.40
C GLN A 135 -10.62 -9.59 -11.27
N PRO A 136 -11.58 -10.53 -11.28
CA PRO A 136 -13.01 -10.20 -11.28
C PRO A 136 -13.52 -9.63 -9.94
N LEU A 137 -12.70 -9.69 -8.89
CA LEU A 137 -12.93 -9.03 -7.61
C LEU A 137 -12.11 -7.74 -7.48
N VAL A 138 -11.63 -7.17 -8.59
CA VAL A 138 -11.10 -5.81 -8.64
C VAL A 138 -11.65 -5.15 -9.91
N ALA A 139 -12.94 -4.83 -9.90
CA ALA A 139 -13.68 -4.53 -11.11
C ALA A 139 -14.85 -3.56 -10.89
N ALA A 140 -15.16 -2.76 -11.92
CA ALA A 140 -16.38 -1.98 -12.01
C ALA A 140 -17.35 -2.64 -12.98
N TYR A 141 -18.59 -2.85 -12.59
CA TYR A 141 -19.61 -3.50 -13.40
C TYR A 141 -20.84 -2.62 -13.59
N ARG A 142 -21.56 -2.82 -14.70
CA ARG A 142 -22.95 -2.39 -14.80
C ARG A 142 -23.78 -3.25 -13.85
N THR A 143 -24.44 -2.62 -12.89
CA THR A 143 -25.25 -3.33 -11.88
C THR A 143 -26.34 -4.19 -12.51
N ALA A 144 -26.93 -3.71 -13.61
CA ALA A 144 -27.92 -4.47 -14.37
C ALA A 144 -27.35 -5.76 -14.99
N ALA A 145 -26.09 -5.75 -15.44
CA ALA A 145 -25.44 -6.92 -16.03
C ALA A 145 -25.17 -7.99 -14.96
N LEU A 146 -24.66 -7.58 -13.79
CA LEU A 146 -24.49 -8.48 -12.63
C LEU A 146 -25.82 -9.11 -12.22
N ARG A 147 -26.88 -8.31 -12.09
CA ARG A 147 -28.22 -8.82 -11.73
C ARG A 147 -28.75 -9.84 -12.74
N ARG A 148 -28.70 -9.52 -14.03
CA ARG A 148 -29.13 -10.46 -15.08
C ARG A 148 -28.36 -11.77 -15.03
N GLY A 149 -27.03 -11.70 -14.91
CA GLY A 149 -26.18 -12.89 -14.86
C GLY A 149 -26.45 -13.75 -13.62
N LEU A 150 -26.63 -13.14 -12.44
CA LEU A 150 -26.98 -13.88 -11.23
C LEU A 150 -28.37 -14.50 -11.31
N THR A 151 -29.36 -13.79 -11.84
CA THR A 151 -30.70 -14.35 -12.05
C THR A 151 -30.65 -15.54 -12.99
N ALA A 152 -29.95 -15.45 -14.12
CA ALA A 152 -29.81 -16.57 -15.06
C ALA A 152 -29.11 -17.79 -14.44
N LEU A 153 -28.13 -17.58 -13.56
CA LEU A 153 -27.47 -18.66 -12.83
C LEU A 153 -28.40 -19.29 -11.78
N ALA A 154 -29.19 -18.47 -11.09
CA ALA A 154 -30.15 -18.95 -10.10
C ALA A 154 -31.30 -19.75 -10.76
N ASP A 155 -31.81 -19.28 -11.90
CA ASP A 155 -32.88 -19.93 -12.66
C ASP A 155 -32.44 -21.28 -13.28
N ALA A 156 -31.12 -21.46 -13.46
CA ALA A 156 -30.55 -22.72 -13.93
C ALA A 156 -30.36 -23.77 -12.83
N ALA A 157 -30.57 -23.40 -11.55
CA ALA A 157 -30.48 -24.34 -10.44
C ALA A 157 -31.73 -25.25 -10.37
N PRO A 158 -31.63 -26.42 -9.70
CA PRO A 158 -32.79 -27.28 -9.49
C PRO A 158 -33.96 -26.52 -8.83
N PRO A 159 -35.21 -26.75 -9.26
CA PRO A 159 -36.36 -26.11 -8.64
C PRO A 159 -36.42 -26.36 -7.13
N GLY A 160 -36.56 -25.30 -6.35
CA GLY A 160 -36.64 -25.37 -4.89
C GLY A 160 -35.29 -25.41 -4.16
N ASP A 161 -34.16 -25.26 -4.84
CA ASP A 161 -32.86 -25.08 -4.20
C ASP A 161 -32.86 -23.79 -3.34
N PRO A 162 -32.68 -23.87 -2.02
CA PRO A 162 -32.66 -22.70 -1.15
C PRO A 162 -31.41 -21.83 -1.31
N ALA A 163 -30.36 -22.33 -1.99
CA ALA A 163 -29.07 -21.66 -2.11
C ALA A 163 -28.48 -21.80 -3.53
N PRO A 164 -29.18 -21.33 -4.58
CA PRO A 164 -28.87 -21.66 -5.97
C PRO A 164 -27.53 -21.08 -6.48
N LEU A 165 -26.93 -20.13 -5.73
CA LEU A 165 -25.63 -19.53 -6.03
C LEU A 165 -24.49 -20.11 -5.19
N ALA A 166 -24.79 -20.89 -4.15
CA ALA A 166 -23.80 -21.38 -3.21
C ALA A 166 -22.88 -22.42 -3.85
N GLY A 167 -21.57 -22.29 -3.60
CA GLY A 167 -20.54 -23.17 -4.14
C GLY A 167 -20.24 -23.00 -5.63
N LEU A 168 -21.01 -22.16 -6.35
CA LEU A 168 -20.73 -21.88 -7.76
C LEU A 168 -19.50 -20.97 -7.90
N PRO A 169 -18.57 -21.29 -8.83
CA PRO A 169 -17.42 -20.44 -9.06
C PRO A 169 -17.84 -19.12 -9.72
N LEU A 170 -17.25 -18.01 -9.27
CA LEU A 170 -17.50 -16.67 -9.82
C LEU A 170 -17.29 -16.61 -11.35
N ARG A 171 -16.39 -17.44 -11.89
CA ARG A 171 -16.14 -17.59 -13.32
C ARG A 171 -17.40 -17.85 -14.15
N LYS A 172 -18.40 -18.56 -13.60
CA LYS A 172 -19.66 -18.82 -14.31
C LYS A 172 -20.42 -17.54 -14.65
N LEU A 173 -20.33 -16.53 -13.79
CA LEU A 173 -20.88 -15.21 -14.07
C LEU A 173 -20.00 -14.48 -15.07
N THR A 174 -18.71 -14.35 -14.78
CA THR A 174 -17.81 -13.48 -15.56
C THR A 174 -17.61 -13.96 -16.99
N SER A 175 -17.70 -15.27 -17.27
CA SER A 175 -17.64 -15.81 -18.63
C SER A 175 -18.81 -15.42 -19.52
N THR A 176 -19.90 -14.89 -18.96
CA THR A 176 -21.08 -14.44 -19.71
C THR A 176 -21.14 -12.92 -19.91
N LEU A 177 -20.19 -12.18 -19.32
CA LEU A 177 -20.13 -10.73 -19.38
C LEU A 177 -19.11 -10.26 -20.44
N HIS A 178 -19.42 -9.14 -21.09
CA HIS A 178 -18.45 -8.43 -21.93
C HIS A 178 -17.54 -7.56 -21.05
N LEU A 179 -16.30 -8.01 -20.82
CA LEU A 179 -15.37 -7.40 -19.87
C LEU A 179 -14.19 -6.71 -20.56
N THR A 180 -13.93 -5.47 -20.17
CA THR A 180 -12.76 -4.69 -20.55
C THR A 180 -11.63 -4.94 -19.55
N ARG A 181 -10.42 -5.22 -20.04
CA ARG A 181 -9.23 -5.41 -19.19
C ARG A 181 -8.50 -4.10 -18.99
N VAL A 182 -8.14 -3.80 -17.74
CA VAL A 182 -7.36 -2.62 -17.34
C VAL A 182 -6.08 -3.12 -16.65
N PRO A 183 -4.92 -3.06 -17.31
CA PRO A 183 -3.68 -3.53 -16.70
C PRO A 183 -3.25 -2.65 -15.52
N ASP A 184 -3.12 -3.24 -14.33
CA ASP A 184 -2.52 -2.61 -13.15
C ASP A 184 -2.08 -3.71 -12.18
N ALA A 185 -0.85 -4.18 -12.36
CA ALA A 185 -0.30 -5.28 -11.57
C ALA A 185 -0.10 -4.90 -10.08
N VAL A 186 -0.01 -3.62 -9.76
CA VAL A 186 0.22 -3.16 -8.39
C VAL A 186 -1.09 -3.17 -7.63
N ALA A 187 -2.14 -2.55 -8.19
CA ALA A 187 -3.45 -2.53 -7.57
C ALA A 187 -4.17 -3.90 -7.63
N ALA A 188 -3.78 -4.77 -8.57
CA ALA A 188 -4.26 -6.15 -8.67
C ALA A 188 -3.64 -7.11 -7.61
N PHE A 189 -2.60 -6.67 -6.89
CA PHE A 189 -1.92 -7.51 -5.91
C PHE A 189 -2.82 -7.77 -4.69
N ASP A 190 -3.09 -9.04 -4.40
CA ASP A 190 -3.87 -9.50 -3.25
C ASP A 190 -3.01 -10.30 -2.26
N CYS A 191 -3.36 -10.24 -0.97
CA CYS A 191 -2.57 -10.88 0.07
C CYS A 191 -3.10 -12.25 0.48
N ASP A 192 -2.91 -13.30 -0.32
CA ASP A 192 -3.45 -14.64 -0.07
C ASP A 192 -2.67 -15.52 0.93
N THR A 193 -1.40 -15.20 1.12
CA THR A 193 -0.44 -15.94 1.94
C THR A 193 0.35 -15.03 2.87
N TRP A 194 1.07 -15.63 3.83
CA TRP A 194 1.95 -14.87 4.71
C TRP A 194 3.11 -14.20 3.96
N ASP A 195 3.57 -14.83 2.87
CA ASP A 195 4.61 -14.27 2.01
C ASP A 195 4.09 -13.04 1.24
N ASP A 196 2.82 -13.04 0.81
CA ASP A 196 2.21 -11.87 0.17
C ASP A 196 2.09 -10.70 1.16
N ILE A 197 1.72 -10.98 2.42
CA ILE A 197 1.68 -9.97 3.50
C ILE A 197 3.08 -9.40 3.77
N ALA A 198 4.10 -10.26 3.83
CA ALA A 198 5.48 -9.84 4.03
C ALA A 198 5.97 -8.96 2.88
N THR A 199 5.69 -9.38 1.64
CA THR A 199 5.98 -8.63 0.41
C THR A 199 5.26 -7.28 0.43
N ALA A 200 3.98 -7.26 0.80
CA ALA A 200 3.20 -6.03 0.89
C ALA A 200 3.81 -5.05 1.89
N ARG A 201 4.18 -5.54 3.08
CA ARG A 201 4.83 -4.73 4.13
C ARG A 201 6.19 -4.21 3.68
N ALA A 202 6.99 -5.02 3.00
CA ALA A 202 8.28 -4.59 2.46
C ALA A 202 8.10 -3.48 1.42
N ARG A 203 7.15 -3.65 0.49
CA ARG A 203 6.90 -2.70 -0.58
C ARG A 203 6.42 -1.34 -0.07
N ILE A 204 5.50 -1.33 0.91
CA ILE A 204 5.08 -0.08 1.58
C ILE A 204 6.28 0.60 2.25
N ARG A 205 7.20 -0.18 2.83
CA ARG A 205 8.41 0.36 3.45
C ARG A 205 9.41 0.95 2.45
N GLU A 206 9.48 0.39 1.24
CA GLU A 206 10.41 0.81 0.18
C GLU A 206 9.96 2.07 -0.59
N HIS A 207 8.64 2.27 -0.80
CA HIS A 207 8.12 3.33 -1.68
C HIS A 207 8.00 4.73 -1.04
N GLY A 208 8.68 5.01 0.08
CA GLY A 208 8.75 6.38 0.63
C GLY A 208 7.46 6.93 1.27
N HIS A 209 6.36 6.20 1.27
CA HIS A 209 5.11 6.56 1.97
C HIS A 209 5.09 6.17 3.45
N VAL A 210 6.17 5.59 3.99
CA VAL A 210 6.27 5.25 5.42
C VAL A 210 6.01 6.46 6.29
N LEU A 211 6.52 7.62 5.88
CA LEU A 211 6.36 8.83 6.66
C LEU A 211 4.94 9.37 6.59
N ASP A 212 4.31 9.41 5.41
CA ASP A 212 2.92 9.88 5.27
C ASP A 212 1.92 8.94 5.95
N GLU A 213 2.12 7.61 5.81
CA GLU A 213 1.31 6.61 6.51
C GLU A 213 1.53 6.65 8.02
N TRP A 214 2.79 6.79 8.48
CA TRP A 214 3.10 6.96 9.90
C TRP A 214 2.48 8.23 10.46
N ILE A 215 2.58 9.35 9.74
CA ILE A 215 1.99 10.63 10.15
C ILE A 215 0.48 10.52 10.21
N THR A 216 -0.16 9.87 9.24
CA THR A 216 -1.61 9.62 9.25
C THR A 216 -2.00 8.80 10.47
N ALA A 217 -1.36 7.65 10.69
CA ALA A 217 -1.65 6.78 11.84
C ALA A 217 -1.38 7.48 13.19
N ALA A 218 -0.30 8.25 13.29
CA ALA A 218 0.03 9.02 14.49
C ALA A 218 -0.97 10.16 14.75
N LYS A 219 -1.47 10.84 13.70
CA LYS A 219 -2.53 11.85 13.82
C LYS A 219 -3.82 11.23 14.35
N ASP A 220 -4.22 10.09 13.81
CA ASP A 220 -5.43 9.38 14.25
C ASP A 220 -5.34 8.97 15.73
N GLU A 221 -4.23 8.35 16.13
CA GLU A 221 -4.00 7.90 17.52
C GLU A 221 -3.97 9.08 18.51
N LEU A 222 -3.41 10.22 18.09
CA LEU A 222 -3.31 11.42 18.92
C LEU A 222 -4.55 12.34 18.83
N GLY A 223 -5.53 12.01 17.99
CA GLY A 223 -6.74 12.82 17.77
C GLY A 223 -6.46 14.18 17.14
N LEU A 224 -5.51 14.26 16.21
CA LEU A 224 -5.04 15.50 15.57
C LEU A 224 -5.68 15.69 14.19
N ASP A 225 -6.42 16.79 14.03
CA ASP A 225 -6.89 17.28 12.73
C ASP A 225 -6.02 18.47 12.28
N LEU A 226 -4.85 18.15 11.73
CA LEU A 226 -3.86 19.14 11.32
C LEU A 226 -3.27 18.77 9.95
N ASP A 227 -3.62 19.55 8.93
CA ASP A 227 -3.09 19.40 7.58
C ASP A 227 -1.90 20.34 7.37
N VAL A 228 -0.70 19.87 7.71
CA VAL A 228 0.55 20.64 7.63
C VAL A 228 1.42 20.08 6.53
N ASP A 229 2.07 20.98 5.80
CA ASP A 229 3.12 20.65 4.83
C ASP A 229 4.32 20.00 5.55
N THR A 230 4.42 18.68 5.40
CA THR A 230 5.49 17.87 6.01
C THR A 230 6.85 18.17 5.40
N GLY A 231 6.90 18.57 4.12
CA GLY A 231 8.12 18.97 3.43
C GLY A 231 8.77 20.17 4.12
N VAL A 232 7.97 21.20 4.44
CA VAL A 232 8.45 22.40 5.16
C VAL A 232 9.08 22.04 6.51
N LEU A 233 8.48 21.11 7.27
CA LEU A 233 9.03 20.70 8.57
C LEU A 233 10.31 19.86 8.43
N LEU A 234 10.41 19.01 7.40
CA LEU A 234 11.60 18.21 7.14
C LEU A 234 12.76 19.04 6.61
N ASP A 235 12.48 20.03 5.76
CA ASP A 235 13.49 20.97 5.28
C ASP A 235 14.01 21.84 6.43
N LEU A 236 13.12 22.33 7.31
CA LEU A 236 13.54 23.00 8.55
C LEU A 236 14.41 22.09 9.43
N ALA A 237 14.01 20.84 9.62
CA ALA A 237 14.79 19.88 10.40
C ALA A 237 16.19 19.67 9.77
N ARG A 238 16.27 19.57 8.44
CA ARG A 238 17.52 19.50 7.69
C ARG A 238 18.37 20.74 7.96
N ASP A 239 17.82 21.94 7.81
CA ASP A 239 18.54 23.20 7.99
C ASP A 239 19.06 23.35 9.42
N ALA A 240 18.26 23.00 10.42
CA ALA A 240 18.68 23.02 11.82
C ALA A 240 19.78 21.98 12.11
N ALA A 241 19.67 20.77 11.53
CA ALA A 241 20.68 19.72 11.71
C ALA A 241 22.04 20.09 11.12
N HIS A 242 22.05 20.76 9.97
CA HIS A 242 23.28 21.14 9.26
C HIS A 242 23.84 22.48 9.74
N GLY A 243 22.97 23.46 9.99
CA GLY A 243 23.35 24.84 10.31
C GLY A 243 23.53 25.14 11.81
N VAL A 244 23.13 24.22 12.69
CA VAL A 244 23.30 24.37 14.15
C VAL A 244 24.00 23.16 14.75
N ALA A 245 23.31 22.01 14.78
CA ALA A 245 23.86 20.73 15.22
C ALA A 245 22.85 19.61 14.94
N ARG A 246 23.31 18.36 14.75
CA ARG A 246 22.42 17.22 14.48
C ARG A 246 21.23 17.09 15.47
N PRO A 247 21.38 17.26 16.80
CA PRO A 247 20.26 17.22 17.74
C PRO A 247 19.25 18.37 17.62
N ALA A 248 19.59 19.45 16.92
CA ALA A 248 18.73 20.62 16.77
C ALA A 248 17.50 20.32 15.91
N ALA A 249 17.55 19.35 15.00
CA ALA A 249 16.42 18.94 14.16
C ALA A 249 15.15 18.61 14.97
N PRO A 250 15.12 17.58 15.85
CA PRO A 250 13.91 17.22 16.60
C PRO A 250 13.50 18.29 17.62
N LEU A 251 14.45 19.04 18.20
CA LEU A 251 14.15 20.10 19.17
C LEU A 251 13.46 21.29 18.49
N THR A 252 13.93 21.68 17.30
CA THR A 252 13.40 22.82 16.55
C THR A 252 11.99 22.53 16.06
N THR A 253 11.73 21.34 15.51
CA THR A 253 10.40 20.96 15.04
C THR A 253 9.38 20.85 16.17
N PHE A 254 9.78 20.37 17.36
CA PHE A 254 8.94 20.39 18.56
C PHE A 254 8.57 21.82 18.98
N LEU A 255 9.54 22.74 19.02
CA LEU A 255 9.29 24.14 19.38
C LEU A 255 8.40 24.87 18.37
N VAL A 256 8.54 24.57 17.08
CA VAL A 256 7.64 25.08 16.03
C VAL A 256 6.21 24.61 16.26
N GLY A 257 6.00 23.31 16.50
CA GLY A 257 4.68 22.77 16.81
C GLY A 257 4.06 23.42 18.06
N TYR A 258 4.86 23.57 19.11
CA TYR A 258 4.42 24.22 20.35
C TYR A 258 4.07 25.70 20.16
N ALA A 259 4.88 26.44 19.41
CA ALA A 259 4.63 27.85 19.09
C ALA A 259 3.36 28.03 18.24
N ALA A 260 3.16 27.16 17.25
CA ALA A 260 1.97 27.16 16.41
C ALA A 260 0.71 26.87 17.23
N ALA A 261 0.75 25.89 18.13
CA ALA A 261 -0.35 25.60 19.04
C ALA A 261 -0.71 26.80 19.93
N ARG A 262 0.29 27.53 20.45
CA ARG A 262 0.07 28.78 21.22
C ARG A 262 -0.53 29.93 20.39
N ALA A 263 -0.33 29.90 19.06
CA ALA A 263 -0.84 30.91 18.14
C ALA A 263 -2.26 30.61 17.61
N GLY A 264 -2.95 29.63 18.18
CA GLY A 264 -4.30 29.21 17.75
C GLY A 264 -4.32 27.98 16.84
N GLY A 265 -3.16 27.40 16.54
CA GLY A 265 -3.02 26.19 15.73
C GLY A 265 -3.21 26.40 14.22
N GLY A 266 -3.26 25.30 13.48
CA GLY A 266 -3.50 25.29 12.03
C GLY A 266 -2.25 25.45 11.15
N PRO A 267 -2.40 25.20 9.83
CA PRO A 267 -1.29 25.18 8.87
C PRO A 267 -0.54 26.50 8.79
N GLU A 268 -1.25 27.63 8.81
CA GLU A 268 -0.63 28.96 8.69
C GLU A 268 0.27 29.28 9.88
N ALA A 269 -0.15 28.94 11.09
CA ALA A 269 0.63 29.15 12.31
C ALA A 269 1.91 28.28 12.30
N VAL A 270 1.81 27.05 11.81
CA VAL A 270 2.98 26.17 11.64
C VAL A 270 3.93 26.70 10.58
N ALA A 271 3.42 27.12 9.42
CA ALA A 271 4.23 27.69 8.35
C ALA A 271 4.96 28.98 8.78
N GLU A 272 4.29 29.85 9.54
CA GLU A 272 4.88 31.07 10.09
C GLU A 272 5.99 30.76 11.11
N ALA A 273 5.75 29.83 12.04
CA ALA A 273 6.74 29.41 13.03
C ALA A 273 7.95 28.73 12.36
N ALA A 274 7.71 27.86 11.37
CA ALA A 274 8.75 27.19 10.60
C ALA A 274 9.62 28.22 9.85
N ARG A 275 9.03 29.21 9.18
CA ARG A 275 9.77 30.26 8.46
C ARG A 275 10.71 31.04 9.38
N LYS A 276 10.26 31.39 10.60
CA LYS A 276 11.09 32.08 11.60
C LYS A 276 12.26 31.21 12.07
N ALA A 277 12.01 29.93 12.30
CA ALA A 277 13.02 28.97 12.73
C ALA A 277 14.06 28.69 11.63
N THR A 278 13.63 28.53 10.37
CA THR A 278 14.53 28.38 9.21
C THR A 278 15.43 29.60 9.07
N ALA A 279 14.86 30.81 9.11
CA ALA A 279 15.65 32.05 9.02
C ALA A 279 16.68 32.17 10.15
N LEU A 280 16.37 31.65 11.35
CA LEU A 280 17.32 31.62 12.46
C LEU A 280 18.45 30.60 12.22
N ALA A 281 18.12 29.38 11.80
CA ALA A 281 19.11 28.33 11.52
C ALA A 281 20.09 28.74 10.42
N LEU A 282 19.61 29.40 9.36
CA LEU A 282 20.47 29.89 8.27
C LEU A 282 21.42 31.02 8.71
N ARG A 283 20.96 31.92 9.60
CA ARG A 283 21.86 32.95 10.16
C ARG A 283 22.95 32.32 11.02
N TRP A 284 22.60 31.30 11.81
CA TRP A 284 23.55 30.58 12.64
C TRP A 284 24.65 29.90 11.79
N ALA A 285 24.26 29.25 10.69
CA ALA A 285 25.20 28.65 9.76
C ALA A 285 26.16 29.67 9.13
N ALA A 286 25.62 30.83 8.74
CA ALA A 286 26.43 31.89 8.12
C ALA A 286 27.44 32.54 9.09
N GLU A 287 27.13 32.59 10.39
CA GLU A 287 28.07 33.05 11.43
C GLU A 287 29.27 32.08 11.57
N ASP A 288 29.02 30.78 11.51
CA ASP A 288 30.08 29.76 11.55
C ASP A 288 30.96 29.78 10.28
N ASP A 289 30.36 29.96 9.10
CA ASP A 289 31.11 30.07 7.83
C ASP A 289 31.96 31.34 7.75
N THR A 290 31.44 32.48 8.22
CA THR A 290 32.20 33.74 8.26
C THR A 290 33.31 33.76 9.30
N ALA A 291 33.18 32.98 10.38
CA ALA A 291 34.27 32.74 11.33
C ALA A 291 35.40 31.87 10.73
N ALA A 292 35.07 30.97 9.79
CA ALA A 292 36.05 30.12 9.10
C ALA A 292 36.84 30.86 8.00
N ASP A 293 36.20 31.78 7.27
CA ASP A 293 36.82 32.56 6.18
C ASP A 293 37.64 33.79 6.66
N GLY A 294 37.55 34.15 7.95
CA GLY A 294 38.17 35.35 8.54
C GLY A 294 39.65 35.26 8.92
N ASN A 295 40.40 34.22 8.53
CA ASN A 295 41.82 34.07 8.93
C ASN A 295 42.81 34.31 7.77
N PRO A 296 43.29 35.55 7.54
CA PRO A 296 44.44 35.80 6.68
C PRO A 296 45.75 35.60 7.44
N GLY A 297 46.37 34.43 7.24
CA GLY A 297 47.82 34.18 7.25
C GLY A 297 48.69 34.67 8.41
N THR A 298 49.33 33.73 9.10
CA THR A 298 50.72 33.92 9.56
C THR A 298 51.59 32.72 9.17
N SER A 299 52.28 32.87 8.04
CA SER A 299 53.55 32.22 7.77
C SER A 299 54.65 32.82 8.66
N GLY A 300 55.38 32.00 9.39
CA GLY A 300 56.54 32.44 10.18
C GLY A 300 57.34 31.26 10.74
N SER A 301 58.52 31.06 10.19
CA SER A 301 59.47 29.98 10.44
C SER A 301 60.25 30.12 11.75
N SER A 302 60.80 28.98 12.21
CA SER A 302 62.04 28.77 12.98
C SER A 302 62.01 28.77 14.51
N GLY A 303 62.68 27.76 15.11
CA GLY A 303 63.15 27.80 16.49
C GLY A 303 63.21 26.43 17.19
N SER A 304 64.44 25.97 17.45
CA SER A 304 64.83 24.63 17.91
C SER A 304 64.93 24.48 19.44
N SER A 305 64.88 23.21 19.89
CA SER A 305 65.55 22.62 21.08
C SER A 305 65.00 22.83 22.49
N GLY A 306 64.91 21.73 23.25
CA GLY A 306 64.97 21.76 24.72
C GLY A 306 64.35 20.55 25.42
N ASP A 307 65.20 19.64 25.88
CA ASP A 307 64.93 18.37 26.58
C ASP A 307 64.13 18.43 27.91
N SER A 308 63.72 17.21 28.31
CA SER A 308 63.79 16.63 29.68
C SER A 308 62.52 16.47 30.55
N ASN A 309 61.96 15.26 30.46
CA ASN A 309 61.86 14.22 31.50
C ASN A 309 61.06 14.43 32.82
N SER A 310 60.14 13.46 33.04
CA SER A 310 59.77 12.79 34.30
C SER A 310 59.02 13.57 35.41
N SER A 311 57.81 13.09 35.77
CA SER A 311 57.60 12.36 37.04
C SER A 311 56.12 12.03 37.34
N ALA A 312 55.88 10.75 37.59
CA ALA A 312 55.00 10.12 38.58
C ALA A 312 53.49 10.46 38.68
N ALA A 313 52.68 9.43 38.39
CA ALA A 313 51.37 9.17 38.99
C ALA A 313 51.54 8.60 40.44
N PRO A 314 50.48 8.47 41.29
CA PRO A 314 49.44 7.46 41.04
C PRO A 314 48.01 7.78 41.53
N GLY A 315 47.02 7.04 41.01
CA GLY A 315 46.05 6.39 41.90
C GLY A 315 44.55 6.57 41.61
N THR A 316 43.89 5.42 41.42
CA THR A 316 42.45 5.09 41.61
C THR A 316 41.50 5.41 40.45
N SER A 317 41.26 4.49 39.50
CA SER A 317 40.44 3.26 39.55
C SER A 317 38.95 3.51 39.28
N GLY A 318 38.56 3.45 38.00
CA GLY A 318 37.20 3.18 37.52
C GLY A 318 37.15 1.80 36.86
N PRO A 319 36.00 1.10 36.86
CA PRO A 319 35.97 -0.33 36.56
C PRO A 319 36.00 -0.64 35.05
N GLU A 320 36.55 -1.82 34.81
CA GLU A 320 36.75 -2.56 33.56
C GLU A 320 35.53 -2.66 32.65
N GLN A 321 35.76 -2.47 31.35
CA GLN A 321 35.12 -3.29 30.31
C GLN A 321 36.22 -4.00 29.52
N THR A 322 36.16 -5.33 29.56
CA THR A 322 37.11 -6.24 28.92
C THR A 322 36.79 -6.41 27.43
N SER A 323 37.79 -6.00 26.65
CA SER A 323 38.28 -6.56 25.39
C SER A 323 37.66 -7.88 24.88
N ALA A 324 37.30 -7.89 23.60
CA ALA A 324 37.84 -8.89 22.66
C ALA A 324 37.79 -8.36 21.20
N ALA A 325 38.95 -8.33 20.56
CA ALA A 325 39.18 -8.25 19.10
C ALA A 325 40.33 -9.23 18.78
N PRO A 326 40.70 -9.54 17.52
CA PRO A 326 40.01 -9.40 16.23
C PRO A 326 40.01 -10.71 15.40
N GLY A 327 39.31 -10.73 14.26
CA GLY A 327 39.41 -11.77 13.23
C GLY A 327 39.16 -11.17 11.86
N ALA A 328 40.14 -11.31 10.97
CA ALA A 328 40.23 -10.65 9.68
C ALA A 328 39.35 -11.30 8.59
N GLU A 329 38.93 -10.44 7.64
CA GLU A 329 38.95 -10.67 6.19
C GLU A 329 38.02 -11.74 5.56
N ALA A 330 36.99 -11.28 4.83
CA ALA A 330 36.63 -11.77 3.49
C ALA A 330 35.53 -10.90 2.87
N ALA A 331 35.79 -10.35 1.68
CA ALA A 331 34.81 -9.64 0.85
C ALA A 331 33.80 -10.61 0.21
N PRO A 332 32.52 -10.24 0.04
CA PRO A 332 31.60 -11.04 -0.78
C PRO A 332 31.71 -10.68 -2.27
N ALA A 333 31.93 -11.72 -3.05
CA ALA A 333 31.96 -11.74 -4.50
C ALA A 333 30.59 -11.40 -5.13
N THR A 334 30.66 -10.80 -6.32
CA THR A 334 29.56 -10.57 -7.26
C THR A 334 28.90 -11.88 -7.71
N PRO A 335 27.55 -11.97 -7.78
CA PRO A 335 26.89 -13.11 -8.42
C PRO A 335 26.91 -12.95 -9.94
N GLY A 336 27.49 -13.95 -10.61
CA GLY A 336 27.48 -14.10 -12.06
C GLY A 336 26.12 -14.57 -12.61
N THR A 337 25.88 -14.20 -13.85
CA THR A 337 24.77 -14.59 -14.73
C THR A 337 24.55 -16.11 -14.78
N PRO A 338 23.31 -16.62 -14.63
CA PRO A 338 23.04 -18.04 -14.83
C PRO A 338 23.02 -18.40 -16.32
N GLN A 339 23.86 -19.37 -16.67
CA GLN A 339 23.97 -20.04 -17.96
C GLN A 339 22.82 -21.04 -18.14
N ALA A 340 22.21 -21.03 -19.32
CA ALA A 340 21.13 -21.94 -19.72
C ALA A 340 21.56 -23.41 -19.76
N ALA A 341 20.72 -24.29 -19.22
CA ALA A 341 20.84 -25.74 -19.33
C ALA A 341 20.01 -26.29 -20.52
N PRO A 342 20.40 -27.43 -21.12
CA PRO A 342 19.99 -27.82 -22.47
C PRO A 342 18.65 -28.58 -22.53
N ALA A 343 18.02 -28.52 -23.70
CA ALA A 343 16.79 -29.21 -24.06
C ALA A 343 16.94 -30.75 -24.04
N PRO A 344 15.89 -31.52 -23.67
CA PRO A 344 15.85 -32.95 -23.90
C PRO A 344 15.48 -33.26 -25.35
N GLY A 345 16.33 -34.07 -25.98
CA GLY A 345 16.22 -34.50 -27.38
C GLY A 345 15.16 -35.58 -27.62
N GLU A 346 14.66 -35.51 -28.86
CA GLU A 346 14.12 -36.54 -29.75
C GLU A 346 13.79 -37.92 -29.18
N SER A 347 12.49 -38.23 -29.18
CA SER A 347 11.97 -39.59 -29.16
C SER A 347 11.67 -40.02 -30.60
N ALA A 348 12.35 -41.08 -31.05
CA ALA A 348 12.20 -41.72 -32.35
C ALA A 348 10.80 -42.35 -32.57
N PRO A 349 10.38 -42.60 -33.83
CA PRO A 349 9.04 -43.07 -34.17
C PRO A 349 8.93 -44.61 -34.06
N ALA A 350 7.74 -45.08 -33.65
CA ALA A 350 7.35 -46.50 -33.63
C ALA A 350 6.20 -46.74 -34.65
N PRO A 351 5.96 -48.01 -35.07
CA PRO A 351 5.74 -48.34 -36.47
C PRO A 351 4.28 -48.37 -36.93
N ASP A 352 4.20 -48.33 -38.26
CA ASP A 352 3.09 -48.59 -39.17
C ASP A 352 2.10 -49.69 -38.72
N LYS A 353 0.80 -49.42 -38.84
CA LYS A 353 -0.28 -50.41 -38.73
C LYS A 353 -1.13 -50.36 -40.00
N PRO A 354 -1.45 -51.51 -40.61
CA PRO A 354 -2.04 -51.56 -41.95
C PRO A 354 -3.54 -51.22 -41.93
N ALA A 355 -3.99 -50.67 -43.06
CA ALA A 355 -5.38 -50.41 -43.39
C ALA A 355 -6.23 -51.70 -43.43
N PRO A 356 -7.54 -51.62 -43.16
CA PRO A 356 -8.46 -52.70 -43.50
C PRO A 356 -8.81 -52.65 -44.98
N ASP A 357 -8.68 -53.81 -45.63
CA ASP A 357 -9.14 -54.10 -46.97
C ASP A 357 -10.66 -53.88 -47.11
N ALA A 358 -11.04 -53.40 -48.29
CA ALA A 358 -12.40 -53.41 -48.77
C ALA A 358 -12.78 -54.84 -49.20
N GLY A 359 -13.90 -55.32 -48.68
CA GLY A 359 -14.60 -56.55 -49.07
C GLY A 359 -16.05 -56.47 -48.63
#